data_AF-X1MZ51-F1
#
_entry.id   AF-X1MZ51-F1
#
_cell.length_a   1.000
_cell.length_b   1.000
_cell.length_c   1.000
_cell.angle_alpha   90.00
_cell.angle_beta   90.00
_cell.angle_gamma   90.00
#
_symmetry.space_group_name_H-M   'P 1'
#
loop_
_entity.id
_entity.type
_entity.pdbx_description
1 polymer ?
#
loop_
_entity_poly.entity_id
_entity_poly.type
_entity_poly.pdbx_seq_one_letter_code
_entity_poly.pdbx_strand_id
1 'polypeptide(L)' 'MNVNLAKVLNEIEKEKGISKDILIEAIESAIISAYKKNYTGNLDNIEIDISK' A
#
# COMPACT_ATOMS: atom_id res chain seq x y z
N MET A 1 -9.26 -7.12 -16.96
CA MET A 1 -9.32 -7.66 -15.58
C MET A 1 -9.15 -6.48 -14.63
N ASN A 2 -10.18 -6.17 -13.83
CA ASN A 2 -10.05 -5.15 -12.79
C ASN A 2 -9.57 -5.87 -11.53
N VAL A 3 -8.36 -5.56 -11.07
CA VAL A 3 -7.83 -6.14 -9.84
C VAL A 3 -8.53 -5.44 -8.68
N ASN A 4 -9.40 -6.17 -7.99
CA ASN A 4 -10.02 -5.66 -6.78
C ASN A 4 -9.03 -5.85 -5.62
N LEU A 5 -8.37 -4.77 -5.20
CA LEU A 5 -7.38 -4.77 -4.14
C LEU A 5 -7.93 -5.40 -2.85
N ALA A 6 -9.16 -5.04 -2.44
CA ALA A 6 -9.78 -5.60 -1.24
C ALA A 6 -9.95 -7.12 -1.33
N LYS A 7 -10.31 -7.65 -2.50
CA LYS A 7 -10.40 -9.11 -2.73
C LYS A 7 -9.04 -9.78 -2.58
N VAL A 8 -7.99 -9.21 -3.18
CA VAL A 8 -6.64 -9.77 -3.11
C VAL A 8 -6.10 -9.75 -1.67
N LEU A 9 -6.31 -8.65 -0.94
CA LEU A 9 -5.90 -8.54 0.45
C LEU A 9 -6.60 -9.58 1.34
N ASN A 10 -7.90 -9.81 1.13
CA ASN A 10 -8.64 -10.86 1.83
C ASN A 10 -8.12 -12.27 1.53
N GLU A 11 -7.75 -12.55 0.28
CA GLU A 11 -7.17 -13.84 -0.12
C GLU A 11 -5.80 -14.05 0.54
N ILE A 12 -4.94 -13.04 0.56
CA ILE A 12 -3.63 -13.10 1.21
C ILE A 12 -3.78 -13.31 2.72
N GLU A 13 -4.69 -12.60 3.38
CA GLU A 13 -4.96 -12.78 4.82
C GLU A 13 -5.40 -14.22 5.12
N LYS A 14 -6.31 -14.77 4.30
CA LYS A 14 -6.81 -16.13 4.47
C LYS A 14 -5.74 -17.20 4.20
N GLU A 15 -4.92 -17.02 3.17
CA GLU A 15 -3.94 -18.03 2.73
C GLU A 15 -2.61 -17.96 3.49
N LYS A 16 -2.18 -16.75 3.88
CA LYS A 16 -0.87 -16.49 4.48
C LYS A 16 -0.95 -16.11 5.95
N GLY A 17 -2.14 -15.81 6.47
CA GLY A 17 -2.32 -15.38 7.85
C GLY A 17 -1.74 -13.99 8.15
N ILE A 18 -1.52 -13.18 7.12
CA ILE A 18 -0.97 -11.82 7.26
C ILE A 18 -2.15 -10.84 7.37
N SER A 19 -2.19 -10.06 8.45
CA SER A 19 -3.23 -9.05 8.63
C SER A 19 -3.28 -8.07 7.44
N LYS A 20 -4.50 -7.74 7.01
CA LYS A 20 -4.70 -6.74 5.95
C LYS A 20 -4.11 -5.38 6.29
N ASP A 21 -4.11 -5.00 7.56
CA ASP A 21 -3.56 -3.72 8.00
C ASP A 21 -2.05 -3.65 7.71
N ILE A 22 -1.31 -4.73 7.98
CA ILE A 22 0.12 -4.84 7.67
C ILE A 22 0.37 -4.74 6.16
N LEU A 23 -0.48 -5.38 5.35
CA LEU A 23 -0.38 -5.32 3.89
C LEU A 23 -0.63 -3.91 3.36
N ILE A 24 -1.63 -3.20 3.92
CA ILE A 24 -1.96 -1.81 3.55
C ILE A 24 -0.78 -0.89 3.90
N GLU A 25 -0.26 -0.96 5.12
CA GLU A 25 0.90 -0.15 5.56
C GLU A 25 2.14 -0.40 4.67
N ALA A 26 2.38 -1.65 4.29
CA ALA A 26 3.48 -2.01 3.41
C ALA A 26 3.30 -1.42 2.00
N ILE A 27 2.07 -1.43 1.47
CA ILE A 27 1.73 -0.84 0.18
C ILE A 27 1.90 0.68 0.23
N GLU A 28 1.39 1.35 1.27
CA GLU A 28 1.56 2.80 1.47
C GLU A 28 3.03 3.19 1.49
N SER A 29 3.84 2.46 2.28
CA SER A 29 5.28 2.67 2.37
C SER A 29 5.98 2.49 1.02
N ALA A 30 5.58 1.48 0.24
CA ALA A 30 6.12 1.22 -1.08
C ALA A 30 5.77 2.35 -2.07
N ILE A 31 4.55 2.88 -2.02
CA ILE A 31 4.14 4.00 -2.87
C ILE A 31 4.88 5.28 -2.45
N ILE A 32 5.00 5.59 -1.16
CA ILE A 32 5.79 6.73 -0.67
C ILE A 32 7.24 6.62 -1.16
N SER A 33 7.85 5.43 -1.05
CA SER A 33 9.22 5.18 -1.52
C SER A 33 9.36 5.39 -3.03
N ALA A 34 8.42 4.84 -3.81
CA ALA A 34 8.38 5.03 -5.26
C ALA A 34 8.18 6.50 -5.64
N TYR A 35 7.33 7.22 -4.93
CA TYR A 35 7.09 8.64 -5.15
C TYR A 35 8.34 9.47 -4.84
N LYS A 36 8.95 9.29 -3.65
CA LYS A 36 10.21 9.95 -3.28
C LYS A 36 11.36 9.68 -4.27
N LYS A 37 11.41 8.48 -4.87
CA LYS A 37 12.43 8.12 -5.87
C LYS A 37 12.25 8.87 -7.20
N ASN A 38 11.00 9.16 -7.60
CA ASN A 38 10.70 9.76 -8.90
C ASN A 38 10.55 11.28 -8.87
N TYR A 39 10.37 11.88 -7.70
CA TYR A 39 10.23 13.32 -7.53
C TYR A 39 11.38 13.84 -6.64
N THR A 40 12.29 14.62 -7.22
CA THR A 40 13.43 15.23 -6.52
C THR A 40 13.03 16.59 -5.95
N GLY A 41 12.94 16.68 -4.62
CA GLY A 41 12.62 17.91 -3.88
C GLY A 41 12.45 17.65 -2.38
N ASN A 42 12.34 18.70 -1.55
CA ASN A 42 11.98 18.57 -0.13
C ASN A 42 10.52 18.15 -0.01
N LEU A 43 10.30 16.84 -0.13
CA LEU A 43 9.02 16.17 0.04
C LEU A 43 8.94 15.63 1.47
N ASP A 44 8.84 16.55 2.41
CA ASP A 44 8.87 16.20 3.84
C ASP A 44 7.52 15.66 4.32
N ASN A 45 6.41 16.10 3.72
CA ASN A 45 5.05 15.71 4.11
C ASN A 45 4.32 15.03 2.94
N ILE A 46 4.53 13.72 2.79
CA ILE A 46 3.72 12.86 1.91
C ILE A 46 2.88 11.94 2.79
N GLU A 47 1.57 12.00 2.61
CA GLU A 47 0.60 11.11 3.24
C GLU A 47 -0.16 10.37 2.14
N ILE A 48 -0.38 9.08 2.33
CA ILE A 48 -1.17 8.24 1.44
C ILE A 48 -2.25 7.61 2.29
N ASP A 49 -3.50 7.82 1.89
CA ASP A 49 -4.66 7.20 2.52
C ASP A 49 -5.25 6.18 1.55
N ILE A 50 -5.15 4.90 1.90
CA ILE A 50 -5.86 3.84 1.19
C ILE A 50 -7.21 3.65 1.86
N SER A 51 -8.24 4.24 1.28
CA SER A 51 -9.61 4.09 1.77
C SER A 51 -10.04 2.61 1.74
N LYS A 52 -10.53 2.15 2.90
CA LYS A 52 -10.94 0.76 3.18
C LYS A 52 -12.26 0.37 2.54
#